data_AF-A0A2C1YA40-F1
#
_entry.id   AF-A0A2C1YA40-F1
#
_cell.length_a   1.000
_cell.length_b   1.000
_cell.length_c   1.000
_cell.angle_alpha   90.00
_cell.angle_beta   90.00
_cell.angle_gamma   90.00
#
_symmetry.space_group_name_H-M   'P 1'
#
loop_
_entity.id
_entity.type
_entity.pdbx_description
1 polymer ?
#
loop_
_entity_poly.entity_id
_entity_poly.type
_entity_poly.pdbx_seq_one_letter_code
_entity_poly.pdbx_strand_id
1 'polypeptide(L)' 'MEEKKPNFHKETIKSSHENEPAFNVYLDELLVAEVRGNDPTKLTVIPMRELNDYEEDKLHEYIESMVSDQEY' A
#
# COMPACT_ATOMS: atom_id res chain seq x y z
N MET A 1 3.16 26.28 -5.70
CA MET A 1 3.78 25.46 -4.65
C MET A 1 4.01 24.11 -5.29
N GLU A 2 5.24 23.60 -5.34
CA GLU A 2 5.45 22.23 -5.83
C GLU A 2 4.81 21.29 -4.81
N GLU A 3 3.68 20.68 -5.19
CA GLU A 3 3.09 19.59 -4.42
C GLU A 3 4.10 18.44 -4.40
N LYS A 4 4.81 18.30 -3.27
CA LYS A 4 5.69 17.16 -3.07
C LYS A 4 4.82 15.90 -3.16
N LYS A 5 5.10 15.06 -4.15
CA LYS A 5 4.46 13.75 -4.23
C LYS A 5 4.81 12.96 -2.96
N PRO A 6 3.82 12.32 -2.31
CA PRO A 6 4.08 11.47 -1.17
C PRO A 6 5.04 10.33 -1.55
N ASN A 7 6.05 10.10 -0.73
CA ASN A 7 7.10 9.11 -0.98
C ASN A 7 6.69 7.75 -0.41
N PHE A 8 5.81 7.05 -1.13
CA PHE A 8 5.38 5.71 -0.74
C PHE A 8 6.41 4.64 -1.11
N HIS A 9 6.67 3.74 -0.17
CA HIS A 9 7.43 2.52 -0.41
C HIS A 9 6.75 1.32 0.26
N LYS A 10 6.95 0.11 -0.28
CA LYS A 10 6.44 -1.12 0.33
C LYS A 10 7.55 -1.97 0.92
N GLU A 11 7.20 -2.71 1.97
CA GLU A 11 8.01 -3.81 2.46
C GLU A 11 7.15 -5.07 2.54
N THR A 12 7.55 -6.11 1.81
CA THR A 12 6.88 -7.42 1.88
C THR A 12 7.10 -8.01 3.26
N ILE A 13 6.01 -8.39 3.93
CA ILE A 13 6.06 -9.01 5.25
C ILE A 13 5.81 -10.51 5.13
N LYS A 14 6.46 -11.29 5.99
CA LYS A 14 6.14 -12.71 6.11
C LYS A 14 4.83 -12.84 6.84
N SER A 15 3.78 -13.22 6.11
CA SER A 15 2.46 -13.49 6.64
C SER A 15 2.56 -14.58 7.71
N SER A 16 2.25 -14.24 8.96
CA SER A 16 2.25 -15.19 10.07
C SER A 16 0.94 -15.99 10.16
N HIS A 17 -0.07 -15.60 9.39
CA HIS A 17 -1.40 -16.23 9.37
C HIS A 17 -1.84 -16.44 7.91
N GLU A 18 -2.23 -17.67 7.59
CA GLU A 18 -3.03 -18.06 6.41
C GLU A 18 -2.39 -18.03 5.01
N ASN A 19 -1.06 -18.01 4.88
CA ASN A 19 -0.34 -18.13 3.58
C ASN A 19 -0.68 -17.08 2.51
N GLU A 20 -1.52 -16.08 2.81
CA GLU A 20 -1.81 -15.00 1.87
C GLU A 20 -0.67 -13.98 1.89
N PRO A 21 -0.13 -13.58 0.73
CA PRO A 21 0.94 -12.58 0.68
C PRO A 21 0.47 -11.25 1.25
N ALA A 22 1.34 -10.60 2.01
CA ALA A 22 1.06 -9.30 2.61
C ALA A 22 2.29 -8.39 2.50
N PHE A 23 2.04 -7.09 2.44
CA PHE A 23 3.07 -6.07 2.46
C PHE A 23 2.59 -4.85 3.22
N ASN A 24 3.54 -4.22 3.91
CA ASN A 24 3.32 -2.93 4.54
C ASN A 24 3.61 -1.83 3.53
N VAL A 25 2.82 -0.77 3.58
CA VAL A 25 3.04 0.47 2.85
C VAL A 25 3.42 1.56 3.84
N TYR A 26 4.49 2.26 3.52
CA TYR A 26 5.05 3.31 4.33
C TYR A 26 5.06 4.62 3.55
N LEU A 27 4.76 5.72 4.23
CA LEU A 27 4.96 7.08 3.74
C LEU A 27 6.19 7.64 4.44
N ASP A 28 7.23 7.92 3.66
CA ASP A 28 8.57 8.31 4.13
C ASP A 28 9.26 7.25 5.01
N GLU A 29 8.96 7.19 6.30
CA GLU A 29 9.43 6.14 7.24
C GLU A 29 8.29 5.67 8.16
N LEU A 30 7.05 6.11 7.90
CA LEU A 30 5.90 5.87 8.76
C LEU A 30 4.99 4.84 8.12
N LEU A 31 4.69 3.76 8.85
CA LEU A 31 3.72 2.76 8.43
C LEU A 31 2.34 3.41 8.26
N VAL A 32 1.80 3.35 7.05
CA VAL A 32 0.49 3.94 6.71
C VAL A 32 -0.60 2.89 6.51
N ALA A 33 -0.26 1.75 5.92
CA ALA A 33 -1.21 0.69 5.67
C ALA A 33 -0.52 -0.67 5.61
N GLU A 34 -1.27 -1.72 5.88
CA GLU A 34 -0.92 -3.10 5.54
C GLU A 34 -1.87 -3.55 4.44
N VAL A 35 -1.32 -4.12 3.37
CA VAL A 35 -2.09 -4.66 2.25
C VAL A 35 -1.93 -6.17 2.25
N ARG A 36 -3.06 -6.88 2.23
CA ARG A 36 -3.12 -8.34 2.18
C ARG A 36 -3.75 -8.81 0.87
N GLY A 37 -3.21 -9.90 0.34
CA GLY A 37 -3.63 -10.52 -0.91
C GLY A 37 -2.62 -10.31 -2.05
N ASN A 38 -2.72 -11.15 -3.08
CA ASN A 38 -2.03 -11.00 -4.37
C ASN A 38 -2.98 -10.75 -5.54
N ASP A 39 -4.29 -10.85 -5.30
CA ASP A 39 -5.30 -10.64 -6.34
C ASP A 39 -5.68 -9.15 -6.33
N PRO A 40 -5.44 -8.40 -7.44
CA PRO A 40 -5.76 -6.96 -7.53
C PRO A 40 -7.21 -6.64 -7.18
N THR A 41 -8.12 -7.56 -7.46
CA THR A 41 -9.56 -7.38 -7.27
C THR A 41 -10.02 -7.73 -5.86
N LYS A 42 -9.14 -8.34 -5.04
CA LYS A 42 -9.45 -8.80 -3.67
C LYS A 42 -8.44 -8.32 -2.63
N LEU A 43 -7.66 -7.29 -2.94
CA LEU A 43 -6.74 -6.71 -1.95
C LEU A 43 -7.53 -6.18 -0.76
N THR A 44 -7.03 -6.47 0.44
CA THR A 44 -7.53 -5.86 1.67
C THR A 44 -6.53 -4.82 2.14
N VAL A 45 -6.93 -3.56 2.15
CA VAL A 45 -6.11 -2.45 2.67
C VAL A 45 -6.53 -2.17 4.11
N ILE A 46 -5.60 -2.34 5.04
CA ILE A 46 -5.78 -2.11 6.47
C ILE A 46 -5.02 -0.82 6.82
N PRO A 47 -5.71 0.31 7.02
CA PRO A 47 -5.04 1.55 7.41
C PRO A 47 -4.45 1.40 8.82
N MET A 48 -3.19 1.78 8.98
CA MET A 48 -2.46 1.74 10.25
C MET A 48 -2.38 3.13 10.91
N ARG A 49 -2.71 4.18 10.16
CA ARG A 49 -2.88 5.54 10.63
C ARG A 49 -3.84 6.31 9.75
N GLU A 50 -4.33 7.41 10.30
CA GLU A 50 -5.09 8.40 9.53
C GLU A 50 -4.17 9.09 8.52
N LEU A 51 -4.65 9.18 7.30
CA LEU A 51 -4.09 9.94 6.19
C LEU A 51 -5.10 11.04 5.84
N ASN A 52 -4.61 12.16 5.28
CA ASN A 52 -5.52 13.14 4.71
C ASN A 52 -6.05 12.68 3.34
N ASP A 53 -7.12 13.30 2.85
CA ASP A 53 -7.77 12.93 1.57
C ASP A 53 -6.79 12.83 0.39
N TYR A 54 -5.79 13.72 0.34
CA TYR A 54 -4.78 13.71 -0.73
C TYR A 54 -3.78 12.56 -0.58
N GLU A 55 -3.34 12.27 0.64
CA GLU A 55 -2.46 11.13 0.93
C GLU A 55 -3.18 9.80 0.71
N GLU A 56 -4.46 9.71 1.06
CA GLU A 56 -5.29 8.53 0.85
C GLU A 56 -5.49 8.25 -0.64
N ASP A 57 -5.87 9.26 -1.42
CA ASP A 57 -5.97 9.17 -2.89
C ASP A 57 -4.67 8.66 -3.51
N LYS A 58 -3.53 9.23 -3.10
CA LYS A 58 -2.20 8.83 -3.60
C LYS A 58 -1.77 7.44 -3.13
N LEU A 59 -2.21 7.01 -1.94
CA LEU A 59 -1.98 5.64 -1.44
C LEU A 59 -2.75 4.64 -2.31
N HIS A 60 -4.00 4.92 -2.65
CA HIS A 60 -4.80 4.07 -3.53
C HIS A 60 -4.16 3.94 -4.92
N GLU A 61 -3.78 5.05 -5.55
CA GLU A 61 -3.06 5.03 -6.83
C GLU A 61 -1.76 4.21 -6.76
N TYR A 62 -1.01 4.35 -5.66
CA TYR A 62 0.21 3.59 -5.45
C TYR A 62 -0.05 2.08 -5.37
N ILE A 63 -1.06 1.66 -4.59
CA ILE A 63 -1.44 0.25 -4.46
C ILE A 63 -1.92 -0.30 -5.80
N GLU A 64 -2.75 0.43 -6.54
CA GLU A 64 -3.24 0.02 -7.87
C GLU A 64 -2.09 -0.13 -8.88
N SER A 65 -1.15 0.81 -8.89
CA SER A 65 0.04 0.74 -9.75
C SER A 65 0.89 -0.49 -9.42
N MET A 66 0.97 -0.88 -8.15
CA MET A 66 1.77 -2.03 -7.73
C MET A 66 1.19 -3.37 -8.18
N VAL A 67 -0.14 -3.47 -8.24
CA VAL A 67 -0.76 -4.73 -8.64
C VAL A 67 -0.92 -4.82 -10.15
N SER A 68 -1.02 -3.68 -10.84
CA SER A 68 -0.92 -3.62 -12.30
C SER A 68 0.46 -4.08 -12.81
N ASP A 69 1.55 -3.81 -12.07
CA ASP A 69 2.91 -4.22 -12.45
C ASP A 69 3.16 -5.74 -12.30
N GLN A 70 2.24 -6.49 -11.64
CA GLN A 70 2.32 -7.96 -11.55
C GLN A 70 1.70 -8.69 -12.75
N GLU A 71 1.07 -7.97 -13.70
CA GLU A 71 0.49 -8.53 -14.93
C GLU A 71 1.42 -8.38 -16.15
N TYR A 72 2.72 -8.70 -16.09
CA TYR A 72 3.56 -8.84 -17.32
C TYR A 72 4.69 -9.87 -17.18
#